data_AF-A0A1R1S926-F1
#
_entry.id   AF-A0A1R1S926-F1
#
_cell.length_a   1.000
_cell.length_b   1.000
_cell.length_c   1.000
_cell.angle_alpha   90.00
_cell.angle_beta   90.00
_cell.angle_gamma   90.00
#
_symmetry.space_group_name_H-M   'P 1'
#
loop_
_entity.id
_entity.type
_entity.pdbx_description
1 polymer ?
#
loop_
_entity_poly.entity_id
_entity_poly.type
_entity_poly.pdbx_seq_one_letter_code
_entity_poly.pdbx_strand_id
1 'polypeptide(L)'
;MNRTDAPRPGDIATGINRLEGYLLLQAERDRATDRARRFAGRLDWLTVAQREEVERLYAQDQLALTEQTLRTVARRSEELRAEYRQVYRRLRWRLLVAALLGAVAVAVMAAAVLAAG
;
A
#
# COMPACT_ATOMS: atom_id res chain seq x y z
N MET A 1 -34.28 -13.82 -2.00
CA MET A 1 -33.67 -12.71 -2.75
C MET A 1 -33.62 -11.48 -1.83
N ASN A 2 -32.63 -11.40 -0.92
CA ASN A 2 -32.56 -10.32 0.07
C ASN A 2 -31.68 -9.17 -0.44
N ARG A 3 -32.14 -7.96 -0.24
CA ARG A 3 -31.64 -6.69 -0.80
C ARG A 3 -31.16 -5.84 0.37
N THR A 4 -29.89 -5.98 0.77
CA THR A 4 -29.06 -4.95 1.44
C THR A 4 -27.69 -5.54 1.82
N ASP A 5 -26.81 -5.73 0.84
CA ASP A 5 -25.36 -5.78 1.10
C ASP A 5 -24.73 -4.64 0.30
N ALA A 6 -25.04 -3.40 0.67
CA ALA A 6 -24.27 -2.27 0.17
C ALA A 6 -22.83 -2.47 0.69
N PRO A 7 -21.83 -2.58 -0.20
CA PRO A 7 -20.48 -2.87 0.22
C PRO A 7 -20.03 -1.81 1.22
N ARG A 8 -19.47 -2.25 2.35
CA ARG A 8 -19.02 -1.30 3.39
C ARG A 8 -17.93 -0.42 2.78
N PRO A 9 -17.75 0.83 3.22
CA PRO A 9 -16.71 1.71 2.67
C PRO A 9 -15.31 1.07 2.63
N GLY A 10 -14.98 0.20 3.59
CA GLY A 10 -13.74 -0.58 3.61
C GLY A 10 -13.64 -1.66 2.52
N ASP A 11 -14.77 -2.25 2.11
CA ASP A 11 -14.82 -3.25 1.04
C ASP A 11 -14.60 -2.59 -0.33
N ILE A 12 -15.14 -1.38 -0.53
CA ILE A 12 -14.93 -0.58 -1.75
C ILE A 12 -13.45 -0.18 -1.86
N ALA A 13 -12.86 0.36 -0.79
CA ALA A 13 -11.44 0.74 -0.80
C ALA A 13 -10.51 -0.46 -1.05
N THR A 14 -10.84 -1.63 -0.47
CA THR A 14 -10.09 -2.87 -0.71
C THR A 14 -10.23 -3.34 -2.16
N GLY A 15 -11.43 -3.23 -2.73
CA GLY A 15 -11.70 -3.53 -4.13
C GLY A 15 -10.91 -2.65 -5.09
N ILE A 16 -10.89 -1.33 -4.85
CA ILE A 16 -10.13 -0.36 -5.65
C ILE A 16 -8.64 -0.68 -5.60
N ASN A 17 -8.06 -0.89 -4.41
CA ASN A 17 -6.64 -1.22 -4.26
C ASN A 17 -6.26 -2.51 -5.02
N ARG A 18 -7.14 -3.52 -5.04
CA ARG A 18 -6.90 -4.76 -5.77
C ARG A 18 -6.96 -4.55 -7.29
N LEU A 19 -7.89 -3.72 -7.76
CA LEU A 19 -8.00 -3.31 -9.16
C LEU A 19 -6.77 -2.53 -9.61
N GLU A 20 -6.35 -1.53 -8.83
CA GLU A 20 -5.13 -0.76 -9.08
C GLU A 20 -3.90 -1.67 -9.15
N GLY A 21 -3.75 -2.61 -8.21
CA GLY A 21 -2.67 -3.59 -8.23
C GLY A 21 -2.67 -4.46 -9.49
N TYR A 22 -3.85 -4.92 -9.93
CA TYR A 22 -3.98 -5.67 -11.17
C TYR A 22 -3.61 -4.83 -12.40
N LEU A 23 -4.10 -3.59 -12.49
CA LEU A 23 -3.80 -2.69 -13.61
C LEU A 23 -2.32 -2.34 -13.69
N LEU A 24 -1.67 -2.10 -12.55
CA LEU A 24 -0.22 -1.88 -12.48
C LEU A 24 0.55 -3.10 -12.98
N LEU A 25 0.13 -4.31 -12.60
CA LEU A 25 0.75 -5.55 -13.05
C LEU A 25 0.60 -5.75 -14.57
N GLN A 26 -0.58 -5.48 -15.12
CA GLN A 26 -0.79 -5.55 -16.57
C GLN A 26 0.08 -4.54 -17.32
N ALA A 27 0.12 -3.29 -16.85
CA ALA A 27 0.97 -2.26 -17.44
C ALA A 27 2.46 -2.61 -17.40
N GLU A 28 2.95 -3.22 -16.31
CA GLU A 28 4.35 -3.67 -16.25
C GLU A 28 4.64 -4.84 -17.20
N ARG A 29 3.69 -5.76 -17.41
CA ARG A 29 3.84 -6.83 -18.41
C ARG A 29 3.96 -6.27 -19.82
N ASP A 30 3.07 -5.35 -20.19
CA ASP A 30 3.11 -4.71 -21.51
C ASP A 30 4.44 -3.96 -21.73
N ARG A 31 4.91 -3.23 -20.72
CA ARG A 31 6.21 -2.55 -20.74
C ARG A 31 7.37 -3.51 -20.86
N ALA A 32 7.35 -4.64 -20.14
CA ALA A 32 8.40 -5.65 -20.22
C ALA A 32 8.48 -6.25 -21.64
N THR A 33 7.33 -6.54 -22.25
CA THR A 33 7.26 -7.02 -23.64
C THR A 33 7.76 -5.97 -24.65
N ASP A 34 7.39 -4.70 -24.52
CA ASP A 34 7.89 -3.64 -25.41
C ASP A 34 9.41 -3.47 -25.29
N ARG A 35 9.96 -3.49 -24.07
CA ARG A 35 11.41 -3.44 -23.83
C ARG A 35 12.12 -4.64 -24.45
N ALA A 36 11.56 -5.84 -24.29
CA ALA A 36 12.12 -7.06 -24.88
C ALA A 36 12.18 -6.96 -26.42
N ARG A 37 11.10 -6.55 -27.07
CA ARG A 37 11.05 -6.35 -28.53
C ARG A 37 12.04 -5.31 -29.02
N ARG A 38 12.13 -4.15 -28.33
CA ARG A 38 13.11 -3.11 -28.68
C ARG A 38 14.55 -3.61 -28.52
N PHE A 39 14.83 -4.39 -27.47
CA PHE A 39 16.16 -4.94 -27.24
C PHE A 39 16.54 -5.95 -28.32
N ALA A 40 15.63 -6.89 -28.60
CA ALA A 40 15.87 -7.96 -29.56
C ALA A 40 15.90 -7.43 -31.01
N GLY A 41 15.15 -6.37 -31.32
CA GLY A 41 15.22 -5.64 -32.58
C GLY A 41 16.52 -4.84 -32.79
N ARG A 42 17.44 -4.80 -31.83
CA ARG A 42 18.81 -4.27 -32.01
C ARG A 42 19.83 -5.36 -32.36
N LEU A 43 19.40 -6.62 -32.36
CA LEU A 43 20.24 -7.78 -32.59
C LEU A 43 19.92 -8.36 -33.97
N ASP A 44 20.23 -7.57 -35.01
CA ASP A 44 19.86 -7.85 -36.41
C ASP A 44 20.51 -9.12 -36.99
N TRP A 45 21.49 -9.67 -36.27
CA TRP A 45 22.18 -10.92 -36.60
C TRP A 45 21.49 -12.17 -36.05
N LEU A 46 20.44 -12.02 -35.23
CA LEU A 46 19.66 -13.14 -34.70
C LEU A 46 18.60 -13.60 -35.70
N THR A 47 18.47 -14.91 -35.84
CA THR A 47 17.31 -15.50 -36.51
C THR A 47 16.03 -15.20 -35.73
N VAL A 48 14.87 -15.25 -36.42
CA VAL A 48 13.55 -14.99 -35.79
C VAL A 48 13.34 -15.86 -34.54
N ALA A 49 13.66 -17.15 -34.62
CA ALA A 49 13.52 -18.08 -33.49
C ALA A 49 14.42 -17.71 -32.29
N GLN A 50 15.67 -17.30 -32.54
CA GLN A 50 16.56 -16.86 -31.47
C GLN A 50 16.11 -15.53 -30.86
N ARG A 51 15.54 -14.63 -31.68
CA ARG A 51 14.99 -13.35 -31.23
C ARG A 51 13.80 -13.57 -30.29
N GLU A 52 12.85 -14.43 -30.67
CA GLU A 52 11.69 -14.78 -29.84
C GLU A 52 12.10 -15.42 -28.51
N GLU A 53 13.12 -16.28 -28.52
CA GLU A 53 13.65 -16.90 -27.31
C GLU A 53 14.26 -15.87 -26.35
N VAL A 54 15.08 -14.95 -26.88
CA VAL A 54 15.67 -13.84 -26.09
C VAL A 54 14.58 -12.92 -25.55
N GLU A 55 13.58 -12.57 -26.36
CA GLU A 55 12.45 -11.74 -25.93
C GLU A 55 11.71 -12.40 -24.75
N ARG A 56 11.46 -13.71 -24.84
CA ARG A 56 10.78 -14.47 -23.78
C ARG A 56 11.58 -14.51 -22.49
N LEU A 57 12.87 -14.87 -22.56
CA LEU A 57 13.74 -14.97 -21.40
C LEU A 57 13.96 -13.60 -20.74
N TYR A 58 14.16 -12.54 -21.53
CA TYR A 58 14.32 -11.19 -21.01
C TYR A 58 13.05 -10.67 -20.33
N ALA A 59 11.88 -10.91 -20.92
CA ALA A 59 10.61 -10.54 -20.30
C ALA A 59 10.39 -11.27 -18.96
N GLN A 60 10.74 -12.56 -18.88
CA GLN A 60 10.66 -13.33 -17.64
C GLN A 60 11.60 -12.79 -16.55
N ASP A 61 12.85 -12.51 -16.90
CA ASP A 61 13.84 -11.98 -15.96
C ASP A 61 13.46 -10.59 -15.44
N GLN A 62 12.99 -9.72 -16.34
CA GLN A 62 12.54 -8.38 -15.98
C GLN A 62 11.34 -8.40 -15.04
N LEU A 63 10.40 -9.34 -15.24
CA LEU A 63 9.27 -9.53 -14.34
C LEU A 63 9.72 -10.04 -12.96
N ALA A 64 10.65 -11.00 -12.91
CA ALA A 64 11.20 -11.52 -11.66
C ALA A 64 11.93 -10.43 -10.83
N LEU A 65 12.76 -9.61 -11.50
CA LEU A 65 13.44 -8.46 -10.90
C LEU A 65 12.45 -7.43 -10.34
N THR A 66 11.41 -7.12 -11.11
CA THR A 66 10.36 -6.18 -10.70
C THR A 66 9.63 -6.70 -9.47
N GLU A 67 9.27 -7.98 -9.46
CA GLU A 67 8.61 -8.63 -8.32
C GLU A 67 9.48 -8.60 -7.06
N GLN A 68 10.76 -8.93 -7.15
CA GLN A 68 11.68 -8.88 -6.02
C GLN A 68 11.82 -7.46 -5.45
N THR A 69 11.92 -6.47 -6.34
CA THR A 69 12.02 -5.05 -5.96
C THR A 69 10.75 -4.59 -5.24
N LEU A 70 9.58 -4.91 -5.79
CA LEU A 70 8.29 -4.56 -5.19
C LEU A 70 8.10 -5.22 -3.82
N ARG A 71 8.44 -6.51 -3.67
CA ARG A 71 8.40 -7.19 -2.37
C ARG A 71 9.29 -6.52 -1.33
N THR A 72 10.48 -6.09 -1.74
CA THR A 72 11.42 -5.38 -0.87
C THR A 72 10.85 -4.04 -0.41
N VAL A 73 10.31 -3.25 -1.34
CA VAL A 73 9.69 -1.95 -1.04
C VAL A 73 8.45 -2.11 -0.16
N ALA A 74 7.61 -3.12 -0.43
CA ALA A 74 6.44 -3.43 0.37
C ALA A 74 6.82 -3.74 1.82
N ARG A 75 7.81 -4.63 2.02
CA ARG A 75 8.32 -4.98 3.35
C ARG A 75 8.86 -3.76 4.09
N ARG A 76 9.68 -2.93 3.43
CA ARG A 76 10.20 -1.68 4.02
C ARG A 76 9.08 -0.70 4.39
N SER A 77 8.05 -0.59 3.54
CA SER A 77 6.91 0.29 3.79
C SER A 77 6.07 -0.20 4.98
N GLU A 78 5.96 -1.51 5.17
CA GLU A 78 5.32 -2.11 6.34
C GLU A 78 6.13 -1.88 7.62
N GLU A 79 7.44 -2.06 7.57
CA GLU A 79 8.38 -1.74 8.66
C GLU A 79 8.23 -0.26 9.09
N LEU A 80 8.32 0.67 8.13
CA LEU A 80 8.11 2.11 8.36
C LEU A 80 6.71 2.37 8.95
N ARG A 81 5.65 1.83 8.35
CA ARG A 81 4.28 2.02 8.88
C ARG A 81 4.12 1.46 10.29
N ALA A 82 4.86 0.42 10.67
CA ALA A 82 4.83 -0.14 12.02
C ALA A 82 5.52 0.81 13.01
N GLU A 83 6.70 1.33 12.66
CA GLU A 83 7.44 2.30 13.47
C GLU A 83 6.62 3.59 13.71
N TYR A 84 6.02 4.15 12.67
CA TYR A 84 5.17 5.35 12.79
C TYR A 84 3.90 5.09 13.60
N ARG A 85 3.28 3.91 13.44
CA ARG A 85 2.09 3.54 14.24
C ARG A 85 2.40 3.44 15.73
N GLN A 86 3.62 3.08 16.13
CA GLN A 86 4.01 3.06 17.54
C GLN A 86 4.13 4.48 18.11
N VAL A 87 4.77 5.40 17.37
CA VAL A 87 4.88 6.82 17.77
C VAL A 87 3.50 7.45 17.89
N TYR A 88 2.63 7.25 16.90
CA TYR A 88 1.29 7.83 16.87
C TYR A 88 0.42 7.32 18.03
N ARG A 89 0.57 6.04 18.39
CA ARG A 89 -0.16 5.42 19.52
C ARG A 89 0.25 6.04 20.86
N ARG A 90 1.55 6.30 21.05
CA ARG A 90 2.04 6.98 22.26
C ARG A 90 1.51 8.41 22.34
N LEU A 91 1.53 9.15 21.23
CA LEU A 91 1.03 10.52 21.21
C LEU A 91 -0.49 10.58 21.47
N ARG A 92 -1.26 9.68 20.83
CA ARG A 92 -2.69 9.54 21.06
C ARG A 92 -3.01 9.21 22.52
N TRP A 93 -2.27 8.29 23.14
CA TRP A 93 -2.43 7.98 24.56
C TRP A 93 -2.16 9.19 25.46
N ARG A 94 -1.09 9.96 25.19
CA ARG A 94 -0.79 11.17 25.96
C ARG A 94 -1.89 12.21 25.84
N LEU A 95 -2.42 12.42 24.64
CA LEU A 95 -3.57 13.31 24.39
C LEU A 95 -4.82 12.85 25.13
N LEU A 96 -5.14 11.56 25.10
CA LEU A 96 -6.29 11.00 25.82
C LEU A 96 -6.14 11.16 27.34
N VAL A 97 -4.96 10.88 27.89
CA VAL A 97 -4.68 11.07 29.32
C VAL A 97 -4.80 12.54 29.71
N ALA A 98 -4.20 13.45 28.92
CA ALA A 98 -4.30 14.89 29.19
C ALA A 98 -5.74 15.39 29.13
N ALA A 99 -6.53 14.92 28.14
CA ALA A 99 -7.94 15.26 28.02
C ALA A 99 -8.77 14.74 29.20
N LEU A 100 -8.53 13.49 29.64
CA LEU A 100 -9.19 12.92 30.80
C LEU A 100 -8.85 13.67 32.09
N LEU A 101 -7.57 13.99 32.30
CA LEU A 101 -7.14 14.77 33.46
C LEU A 101 -7.77 16.17 33.46
N GLY A 102 -7.81 16.82 32.30
CA GLY A 102 -8.50 18.11 32.13
C GLY A 102 -9.99 18.01 32.45
N ALA A 103 -10.67 16.99 31.97
CA ALA A 103 -12.10 16.76 32.26
C ALA A 103 -12.35 16.52 33.75
N VAL A 104 -11.50 15.73 34.42
CA VAL A 104 -11.58 15.51 35.87
C VAL A 104 -11.34 16.81 36.64
N ALA A 105 -10.32 17.59 36.27
CA ALA A 105 -10.05 18.88 36.91
C ALA A 105 -11.22 19.85 36.78
N VAL A 106 -11.83 19.95 35.60
CA VAL A 106 -13.03 20.76 35.36
C VAL A 106 -14.22 20.27 36.20
N ALA A 107 -14.44 18.95 36.28
CA ALA A 107 -15.50 18.38 37.09
C ALA A 107 -15.32 18.65 38.59
N VAL A 108 -14.09 18.52 39.10
CA VAL A 108 -13.76 18.83 40.50
C VAL A 108 -13.97 20.32 40.80
N MET A 109 -13.51 21.21 39.91
CA MET A 109 -13.73 22.65 40.04
C MET A 109 -15.23 22.98 40.05
N ALA A 110 -16.02 22.40 39.14
CA ALA A 110 -17.46 22.61 39.09
C ALA A 110 -18.15 22.12 40.38
N ALA A 111 -17.75 20.94 40.89
CA ALA A 111 -18.28 20.41 42.15
C ALA A 111 -17.92 21.29 43.35
N ALA A 112 -16.70 21.83 43.41
CA ALA A 112 -16.27 22.74 44.46
C ALA A 112 -17.06 24.06 44.45
N VAL A 113 -17.34 24.62 43.25
CA VAL A 113 -18.18 25.82 43.10
C VAL A 113 -19.61 25.54 43.57
N LEU A 114 -20.19 24.40 43.20
CA LEU A 114 -21.53 23.99 43.65
C LEU A 114 -21.62 23.74 45.15
N ALA A 115 -20.55 23.30 45.81
CA ALA A 115 -20.51 23.07 47.24
C ALA A 115 -20.29 24.37 48.06
N ALA A 116 -19.74 25.41 47.42
CA ALA A 116 -19.44 26.69 48.05
C ALA A 116 -20.51 27.77 47.83
N GLY A 117 -21.46 27.54 46.92
CA GLY A 117 -22.63 28.39 46.67
C GLY A 117 -23.89 27.82 47.27
#